data_AF-A0A562LWW1-F1
#
_entry.id   AF-A0A562LWW1-F1
#
_cell.length_a   1.000
_cell.length_b   1.000
_cell.length_c   1.000
_cell.angle_alpha   90.00
_cell.angle_beta   90.00
_cell.angle_gamma   90.00
#
_symmetry.space_group_name_H-M   'P 1'
#
loop_
_entity.id
_entity.type
_entity.pdbx_description
1 polymer ?
#
loop_
_entity_poly.entity_id
_entity_poly.type
_entity_poly.pdbx_seq_one_letter_code
_entity_poly.pdbx_strand_id
1 'polypeptide(L)'
;MKTALYKLVSQLGYKIENKKKEQERRTKAVSGYGVTKQIPLLVKSFVFVQNIARKYQDLQITDYKDGVLMTFNGLKIYVESYEELFILNEVFVQNDYNFLTNEKVVVVDIGANIGTSCLFFSKMENVQKIYAFEPVPDTFMQATLNLELNKEISKVAQLNNFGLGKNNRDEVFLFDRNVKGNTGVRGAMSTSFKSENVVETNVVIKNAADQINAVIADNPDCKTVVKMDCEGGEYEIFESLSESGVIAKIDYLMMEWHDKGAEVLEEVLRKNGFICFSQRLEFNSGMIYAVKLK
;
A
#
# COMPACT_ATOMS: atom_id res chain seq x y z
N MET A 1 36.31 -26.42 -18.91
CA MET A 1 36.31 -25.19 -18.08
C MET A 1 34.93 -24.75 -17.64
N LYS A 2 33.96 -24.44 -18.53
CA LYS A 2 32.60 -24.01 -18.13
C LYS A 2 31.91 -25.01 -17.17
N THR A 3 31.93 -26.31 -17.45
CA THR A 3 31.26 -27.32 -16.62
C THR A 3 31.85 -27.46 -15.21
N ALA A 4 33.17 -27.29 -15.07
CA ALA A 4 33.85 -27.33 -13.77
C ALA A 4 33.51 -26.08 -12.93
N LEU A 5 33.48 -24.90 -13.56
CA LEU A 5 33.06 -23.65 -12.93
C LEU A 5 31.59 -23.70 -12.48
N TYR A 6 30.69 -24.20 -13.33
CA TYR A 6 29.27 -24.39 -12.96
C TYR A 6 29.11 -25.32 -11.76
N LYS A 7 29.86 -26.44 -11.73
CA LYS A 7 29.81 -27.40 -10.62
C LYS A 7 30.34 -26.78 -9.32
N LEU A 8 31.46 -26.07 -9.38
CA LEU A 8 32.04 -25.36 -8.23
C LEU A 8 31.07 -24.30 -7.67
N VAL A 9 30.50 -23.45 -8.52
CA VAL A 9 29.57 -22.39 -8.13
C VAL A 9 28.28 -23.00 -7.53
N SER A 10 27.79 -24.10 -8.10
CA SER A 10 26.63 -24.82 -7.55
C SER A 10 26.89 -25.46 -6.18
N GLN A 11 28.10 -25.97 -5.93
CA GLN A 11 28.49 -26.53 -4.62
C GLN A 11 28.59 -25.46 -3.54
N LEU A 12 28.86 -24.21 -3.93
CA LEU A 12 28.87 -23.05 -3.05
C LEU A 12 27.46 -22.46 -2.82
N GLY A 13 26.39 -23.10 -3.33
CA GLY A 13 25.01 -22.65 -3.20
C GLY A 13 24.59 -21.57 -4.20
N TYR A 14 25.45 -21.24 -5.17
CA TYR A 14 25.16 -20.21 -6.17
C TYR A 14 24.71 -20.83 -7.49
N LYS A 15 23.83 -20.13 -8.21
CA LYS A 15 23.35 -20.53 -9.54
C LYS A 15 23.83 -19.52 -10.58
N ILE A 16 24.40 -20.02 -11.68
CA ILE A 16 24.73 -19.17 -12.83
C ILE A 16 23.51 -19.12 -13.75
N GLU A 17 22.96 -17.93 -13.96
CA GLU A 17 21.85 -17.70 -14.87
C GLU A 17 22.28 -16.87 -16.08
N ASN A 18 21.84 -17.29 -17.27
CA ASN A 18 22.00 -16.50 -18.47
C ASN A 18 20.91 -15.42 -18.51
N LYS A 19 21.28 -14.16 -18.21
CA LYS A 19 20.34 -13.03 -18.17
C LYS A 19 19.52 -12.87 -19.45
N LYS A 20 20.11 -13.09 -20.63
CA LYS A 20 19.38 -13.01 -21.91
C LYS A 20 18.31 -14.09 -22.01
N LYS A 21 18.68 -15.34 -21.69
CA LYS A 21 17.73 -16.47 -21.71
C LYS A 21 16.62 -16.29 -20.67
N GLU A 22 16.94 -15.73 -19.50
CA GLU A 22 15.97 -15.43 -18.46
C GLU A 22 15.01 -14.32 -18.91
N GLN A 23 15.51 -13.26 -19.55
CA GLN A 23 14.66 -12.21 -20.12
C GLN A 23 13.74 -12.76 -21.22
N GLU A 24 14.25 -13.58 -22.14
CA GLU A 24 13.45 -14.26 -23.17
C GLU A 24 12.35 -15.14 -22.56
N ARG A 25 12.67 -15.87 -21.47
CA ARG A 25 11.70 -16.68 -20.72
C ARG A 25 10.59 -15.82 -20.12
N ARG A 26 10.95 -14.70 -19.48
CA ARG A 26 9.99 -13.76 -18.87
C ARG A 26 9.09 -13.14 -19.93
N THR A 27 9.67 -12.64 -21.02
CA THR A 27 8.92 -12.08 -22.16
C THR A 27 7.91 -13.09 -22.69
N LYS A 28 8.33 -14.33 -22.97
CA LYS A 28 7.42 -15.37 -23.47
C LYS A 28 6.28 -15.65 -22.49
N ALA A 29 6.57 -15.69 -21.19
CA ALA A 29 5.57 -15.94 -20.17
C ALA A 29 4.54 -14.79 -20.07
N VAL A 30 4.98 -13.52 -20.08
CA VAL A 30 4.05 -12.38 -20.01
C VAL A 30 3.25 -12.17 -21.29
N SER A 31 3.82 -12.47 -22.45
CA SER A 31 3.08 -12.47 -23.73
C SER A 31 1.93 -13.48 -23.75
N GLY A 32 1.95 -14.50 -22.89
CA GLY A 32 0.85 -15.45 -22.71
C GLY A 32 -0.46 -14.81 -22.23
N TYR A 33 -0.41 -13.62 -21.62
CA TYR A 33 -1.60 -12.87 -21.21
C TYR A 33 -2.23 -12.06 -22.36
N GLY A 34 -1.64 -12.03 -23.55
CA GLY A 34 -2.15 -11.24 -24.68
C GLY A 34 -1.76 -9.75 -24.64
N VAL A 35 -0.84 -9.36 -23.75
CA VAL A 35 -0.30 -8.00 -23.63
C VAL A 35 0.74 -7.75 -24.72
N THR A 36 0.63 -6.60 -25.39
CA THR A 36 1.47 -6.23 -26.54
C THR A 36 2.30 -4.97 -26.30
N LYS A 37 1.76 -3.97 -25.60
CA LYS A 37 2.44 -2.68 -25.38
C LYS A 37 3.27 -2.72 -24.09
N GLN A 38 2.67 -3.16 -23.00
CA GLN A 38 3.30 -3.10 -21.67
C GLN A 38 4.13 -4.34 -21.29
N ILE A 39 4.70 -5.02 -22.29
CA ILE A 39 5.64 -6.12 -22.06
C ILE A 39 6.83 -5.68 -21.18
N PRO A 40 7.48 -4.51 -21.37
CA PRO A 40 8.60 -4.11 -20.53
C PRO A 40 8.25 -4.00 -19.05
N LEU A 41 7.09 -3.40 -18.73
CA LEU A 41 6.58 -3.29 -17.36
C LEU A 41 6.38 -4.66 -16.72
N LEU A 42 5.72 -5.59 -17.43
CA LEU A 42 5.46 -6.94 -16.93
C LEU A 42 6.72 -7.79 -16.79
N VAL A 43 7.70 -7.64 -17.68
CA VAL A 43 8.99 -8.32 -17.58
C VAL A 43 9.79 -7.81 -16.39
N LYS A 44 9.78 -6.50 -16.14
CA LYS A 44 10.42 -5.89 -14.97
C LYS A 44 9.78 -6.39 -13.68
N SER A 45 8.45 -6.46 -13.65
CA SER A 45 7.62 -6.84 -12.49
C SER A 45 7.29 -8.34 -12.45
N PHE A 46 8.04 -9.16 -13.18
CA PHE A 46 7.67 -10.55 -13.47
C PHE A 46 7.42 -11.40 -12.23
N VAL A 47 8.23 -11.22 -11.18
CA VAL A 47 8.10 -11.99 -9.94
C VAL A 47 6.76 -11.74 -9.26
N PHE A 48 6.31 -10.48 -9.21
CA PHE A 48 5.02 -10.11 -8.62
C PHE A 48 3.85 -10.64 -9.44
N VAL A 49 3.94 -10.50 -10.77
CA VAL A 49 2.94 -11.08 -11.69
C VAL A 49 2.81 -12.59 -11.50
N GLN A 50 3.94 -13.31 -11.36
CA GLN A 50 3.92 -14.75 -11.11
C GLN A 50 3.32 -15.11 -9.74
N ASN A 51 3.60 -14.32 -8.70
CA ASN A 51 3.05 -14.55 -7.37
C ASN A 51 1.53 -14.36 -7.36
N ILE A 52 1.04 -13.30 -8.00
CA ILE A 52 -0.40 -13.05 -8.16
C ILE A 52 -1.03 -14.18 -8.97
N ALA A 53 -0.46 -14.57 -10.11
CA ALA A 53 -0.96 -15.68 -10.94
C ALA A 53 -1.01 -17.02 -10.20
N ARG A 54 -0.05 -17.27 -9.29
CA ARG A 54 -0.03 -18.47 -8.46
C ARG A 54 -1.18 -18.48 -7.46
N LYS A 55 -1.49 -17.33 -6.85
CA LYS A 55 -2.57 -17.21 -5.85
C LYS A 55 -3.95 -17.14 -6.51
N TYR A 56 -4.07 -16.42 -7.63
CA TYR A 56 -5.30 -16.17 -8.36
C TYR A 56 -5.20 -16.74 -9.77
N GLN A 57 -5.71 -17.97 -9.91
CA GLN A 57 -5.66 -18.71 -11.19
C GLN A 57 -6.54 -18.06 -12.28
N ASP A 58 -7.46 -17.17 -11.89
CA ASP A 58 -8.31 -16.38 -12.77
C ASP A 58 -7.64 -15.07 -13.25
N LEU A 59 -6.35 -14.86 -12.97
CA LEU A 59 -5.63 -13.65 -13.39
C LEU A 59 -5.66 -13.48 -14.92
N GLN A 60 -6.17 -12.34 -15.34
CA GLN A 60 -6.09 -11.80 -16.69
C GLN A 60 -5.37 -10.46 -16.66
N ILE A 61 -4.59 -10.19 -17.71
CA ILE A 61 -3.85 -8.93 -17.85
C ILE A 61 -4.06 -8.42 -19.26
N THR A 62 -4.53 -7.18 -19.41
CA THR A 62 -4.73 -6.54 -20.72
C THR A 62 -4.07 -5.18 -20.77
N ASP A 63 -3.56 -4.76 -21.93
CA ASP A 63 -3.09 -3.38 -22.14
C ASP A 63 -4.24 -2.40 -21.83
N TYR A 64 -3.97 -1.37 -21.03
CA TYR A 64 -4.96 -0.36 -20.67
C TYR A 64 -4.29 0.97 -20.34
N LYS A 65 -4.65 2.04 -21.05
CA LYS A 65 -4.01 3.37 -20.94
C LYS A 65 -2.47 3.27 -21.04
N ASP A 66 -1.74 3.84 -20.09
CA ASP A 66 -0.28 3.86 -20.02
C ASP A 66 0.28 2.62 -19.29
N GLY A 67 -0.58 1.69 -18.89
CA GLY A 67 -0.25 0.52 -18.10
C GLY A 67 -1.09 -0.70 -18.49
N VAL A 68 -1.43 -1.52 -17.49
CA VAL A 68 -2.24 -2.73 -17.68
C VAL A 68 -3.42 -2.74 -16.73
N LEU A 69 -4.49 -3.41 -17.14
CA LEU A 69 -5.59 -3.77 -16.27
C LEU A 69 -5.37 -5.20 -15.76
N MET A 70 -5.14 -5.33 -14.46
CA MET A 70 -5.04 -6.61 -13.75
C MET A 70 -6.44 -7.03 -13.30
N THR A 71 -6.96 -8.14 -13.83
CA THR A 71 -8.27 -8.68 -13.44
C THR A 71 -8.10 -10.01 -12.72
N PHE A 72 -8.48 -10.09 -11.45
CA PHE A 72 -8.39 -11.31 -10.63
C PHE A 72 -9.31 -11.20 -9.41
N ASN A 73 -9.78 -12.32 -8.86
CA ASN A 73 -10.66 -12.36 -7.68
C ASN A 73 -11.92 -11.48 -7.83
N GLY A 74 -12.42 -11.35 -9.06
CA GLY A 74 -13.53 -10.47 -9.42
C GLY A 74 -13.22 -8.97 -9.37
N LEU A 75 -11.97 -8.57 -9.14
CA LEU A 75 -11.51 -7.19 -9.13
C LEU A 75 -10.83 -6.82 -10.46
N LYS A 76 -10.84 -5.53 -10.77
CA LYS A 76 -10.14 -4.91 -11.92
C LYS A 76 -9.29 -3.74 -11.44
N ILE A 77 -7.97 -3.86 -11.48
CA ILE A 77 -7.05 -2.85 -10.94
C ILE A 77 -6.13 -2.37 -12.06
N TYR A 78 -6.21 -1.08 -12.38
CA TYR A 78 -5.29 -0.41 -13.29
C TYR A 78 -3.98 -0.09 -12.57
N VAL A 79 -2.89 -0.59 -13.15
CA VAL A 79 -1.51 -0.35 -12.70
C VAL A 79 -0.64 0.06 -13.87
N GLU A 80 0.26 1.00 -13.65
CA GLU A 80 1.14 1.60 -14.66
C GLU A 80 2.61 1.63 -14.23
N SER A 81 2.93 1.24 -13.00
CA SER A 81 4.31 1.22 -12.51
C SER A 81 4.73 -0.14 -11.92
N TYR A 82 6.05 -0.32 -11.80
CA TYR A 82 6.63 -1.50 -11.14
C TYR A 82 6.24 -1.55 -9.66
N GLU A 83 6.23 -0.39 -9.00
CA GLU A 83 5.92 -0.28 -7.58
C GLU A 83 4.45 -0.59 -7.31
N GLU A 84 3.53 -0.17 -8.18
CA GLU A 84 2.11 -0.54 -8.03
C GLU A 84 1.89 -2.06 -8.12
N LEU A 85 2.65 -2.76 -8.99
CA LEU A 85 2.63 -4.22 -9.05
C LEU A 85 3.29 -4.88 -7.83
N PHE A 86 4.28 -4.23 -7.22
CA PHE A 86 4.89 -4.65 -5.97
C PHE A 86 3.89 -4.54 -4.81
N ILE A 87 3.26 -3.37 -4.64
CA ILE A 87 2.21 -3.11 -3.64
C ILE A 87 1.03 -4.06 -3.84
N LEU A 88 0.63 -4.32 -5.08
CA LEU A 88 -0.42 -5.31 -5.38
C LEU A 88 -0.04 -6.71 -4.86
N ASN A 89 1.24 -7.10 -4.96
CA ASN A 89 1.73 -8.37 -4.42
C ASN A 89 1.77 -8.35 -2.88
N GLU A 90 2.22 -7.28 -2.25
CA GLU A 90 2.19 -7.09 -0.78
C GLU A 90 0.77 -7.28 -0.23
N VAL A 91 -0.17 -6.48 -0.75
CA VAL A 91 -1.56 -6.48 -0.29
C VAL A 91 -2.27 -7.79 -0.62
N PHE A 92 -2.27 -8.23 -1.88
CA PHE A 92 -3.09 -9.36 -2.31
C PHE A 92 -2.42 -10.72 -2.22
N VAL A 93 -1.09 -10.81 -2.13
CA VAL A 93 -0.37 -12.10 -2.01
C VAL A 93 0.18 -12.29 -0.60
N GLN A 94 0.93 -11.33 -0.07
CA GLN A 94 1.56 -11.41 1.25
C GLN A 94 0.58 -11.13 2.38
N ASN A 95 -0.53 -10.45 2.09
CA ASN A 95 -1.63 -10.15 3.00
C ASN A 95 -1.22 -9.22 4.14
N ASP A 96 -0.38 -8.22 3.86
CA ASP A 96 0.21 -7.35 4.90
C ASP A 96 -0.82 -6.55 5.70
N TYR A 97 -2.02 -6.35 5.16
CA TYR A 97 -3.12 -5.68 5.85
C TYR A 97 -4.27 -6.61 6.24
N ASN A 98 -4.04 -7.92 6.27
CA ASN A 98 -5.09 -8.88 6.59
C ASN A 98 -5.35 -8.97 8.10
N PHE A 99 -6.62 -9.07 8.47
CA PHE A 99 -7.05 -9.35 9.83
C PHE A 99 -8.31 -10.22 9.83
N LEU A 100 -8.54 -10.92 10.94
CA LEU A 100 -9.71 -11.76 11.15
C LEU A 100 -10.45 -11.29 12.40
N THR A 101 -11.74 -11.04 12.26
CA THR A 101 -12.63 -10.64 13.35
C THR A 101 -14.04 -11.11 13.04
N ASN A 102 -14.87 -11.29 14.06
CA ASN A 102 -16.32 -11.52 13.91
C ASN A 102 -17.13 -10.24 14.13
N GLU A 103 -16.47 -9.14 14.52
CA GLU A 103 -17.12 -7.86 14.77
C GLU A 103 -17.28 -7.11 13.45
N LYS A 104 -18.35 -6.32 13.31
CA LYS A 104 -18.47 -5.34 12.22
C LYS A 104 -17.37 -4.30 12.36
N VAL A 105 -16.67 -3.98 11.28
CA VAL A 105 -15.61 -2.97 11.29
C VAL A 105 -15.85 -1.85 10.28
N VAL A 106 -15.39 -0.65 10.65
CA VAL A 106 -15.13 0.45 9.73
C VAL A 106 -13.62 0.59 9.57
N VAL A 107 -13.15 0.77 8.34
CA VAL A 107 -11.73 0.94 8.03
C VAL A 107 -11.44 2.40 7.73
N VAL A 108 -10.39 2.95 8.35
CA VAL A 108 -9.75 4.21 8.00
C VAL A 108 -8.45 3.84 7.28
N ASP A 109 -8.36 4.14 5.98
CA ASP A 109 -7.20 3.84 5.13
C ASP A 109 -6.41 5.13 4.86
N ILE A 110 -5.29 5.30 5.55
CA ILE A 110 -4.43 6.48 5.47
C ILE A 110 -3.24 6.16 4.55
N GLY A 111 -3.10 6.98 3.50
CA GLY A 111 -2.22 6.68 2.36
C GLY A 111 -2.82 5.61 1.48
N ALA A 112 -4.01 5.88 0.96
CA ALA A 112 -4.77 4.93 0.16
C ALA A 112 -4.10 4.59 -1.19
N ASN A 113 -3.11 5.38 -1.61
CA ASN A 113 -2.39 5.22 -2.87
C ASN A 113 -3.39 5.07 -4.03
N ILE A 114 -3.19 4.14 -4.95
CA ILE A 114 -4.09 3.86 -6.08
C ILE A 114 -5.35 3.03 -5.68
N GLY A 115 -5.67 2.97 -4.39
CA GLY A 115 -6.86 2.28 -3.85
C GLY A 115 -6.71 0.77 -3.68
N THR A 116 -5.50 0.23 -3.71
CA THR A 116 -5.23 -1.22 -3.64
C THR A 116 -5.73 -1.84 -2.33
N SER A 117 -5.37 -1.26 -1.19
CA SER A 117 -5.82 -1.69 0.15
C SER A 117 -7.32 -1.52 0.32
N CYS A 118 -7.90 -0.43 -0.19
CA CYS A 118 -9.35 -0.22 -0.20
C CYS A 118 -10.11 -1.37 -0.90
N LEU A 119 -9.65 -1.80 -2.08
CA LEU A 119 -10.27 -2.91 -2.80
C LEU A 119 -10.05 -4.25 -2.08
N PHE A 120 -8.90 -4.43 -1.44
CA PHE A 120 -8.63 -5.59 -0.60
C PHE A 120 -9.60 -5.68 0.59
N PHE A 121 -9.76 -4.60 1.35
CA PHE A 121 -10.73 -4.52 2.46
C PHE A 121 -12.17 -4.68 1.99
N SER A 122 -12.51 -4.20 0.79
CA SER A 122 -13.86 -4.35 0.22
C SER A 122 -14.26 -5.82 0.03
N LYS A 123 -13.29 -6.73 -0.11
CA LYS A 123 -13.51 -8.18 -0.20
C LYS A 123 -13.73 -8.86 1.15
N MET A 124 -13.49 -8.18 2.27
CA MET A 124 -13.69 -8.75 3.60
C MET A 124 -15.14 -8.62 4.03
N GLU A 125 -15.76 -9.70 4.50
CA GLU A 125 -17.18 -9.74 4.86
C GLU A 125 -17.51 -8.74 5.99
N ASN A 126 -16.68 -8.70 7.02
CA ASN A 126 -16.94 -7.89 8.23
C ASN A 126 -16.65 -6.40 8.07
N VAL A 127 -15.96 -5.99 7.01
CA VAL A 127 -15.78 -4.57 6.67
C VAL A 127 -17.12 -4.02 6.17
N GLN A 128 -17.63 -2.99 6.85
CA GLN A 128 -18.90 -2.36 6.50
C GLN A 128 -18.70 -1.13 5.61
N LYS A 129 -17.70 -0.31 5.93
CA LYS A 129 -17.35 0.91 5.19
C LYS A 129 -15.85 1.16 5.27
N ILE A 130 -15.34 1.84 4.25
CA ILE A 130 -13.94 2.29 4.17
C ILE A 130 -13.94 3.80 3.94
N TYR A 131 -13.12 4.51 4.71
CA TYR A 131 -12.85 5.94 4.59
C TYR A 131 -11.36 6.10 4.28
N ALA A 132 -11.07 6.57 3.07
CA ALA A 132 -9.73 6.55 2.50
C ALA A 132 -9.20 7.97 2.29
N PHE A 133 -7.89 8.15 2.46
CA PHE A 133 -7.20 9.44 2.39
C PHE A 133 -5.95 9.32 1.51
N GLU A 134 -5.90 10.10 0.43
CA GLU A 134 -4.75 10.17 -0.49
C GLU A 134 -4.46 11.64 -0.84
N PRO A 135 -3.34 12.22 -0.37
CA PRO A 135 -3.02 13.62 -0.59
C PRO A 135 -2.69 13.96 -2.05
N VAL A 136 -2.03 13.07 -2.79
CA VAL A 136 -1.50 13.40 -4.12
C VAL A 136 -2.61 13.34 -5.17
N PRO A 137 -2.94 14.45 -5.85
CA PRO A 137 -4.06 14.49 -6.80
C PRO A 137 -3.99 13.43 -7.91
N ASP A 138 -2.81 13.23 -8.50
CA ASP A 138 -2.62 12.22 -9.56
C ASP A 138 -2.89 10.79 -9.06
N THR A 139 -2.35 10.45 -7.89
CA THR A 139 -2.56 9.15 -7.24
C THR A 139 -4.03 8.97 -6.84
N PHE A 140 -4.65 10.00 -6.26
CA PHE A 140 -6.07 10.03 -5.91
C PHE A 140 -6.97 9.80 -7.13
N MET A 141 -6.64 10.41 -8.28
CA MET A 141 -7.40 10.23 -9.52
C MET A 141 -7.29 8.78 -10.04
N GLN A 142 -6.12 8.16 -9.92
CA GLN A 142 -5.96 6.73 -10.23
C GLN A 142 -6.72 5.84 -9.26
N ALA A 143 -6.73 6.16 -7.97
CA ALA A 143 -7.54 5.47 -6.97
C ALA A 143 -9.04 5.56 -7.29
N THR A 144 -9.52 6.75 -7.65
CA THR A 144 -10.91 6.99 -8.06
C THR A 144 -11.26 6.11 -9.26
N LEU A 145 -10.39 6.04 -10.28
CA LEU A 145 -10.58 5.16 -11.43
C LEU A 145 -10.66 3.68 -11.01
N ASN A 146 -9.75 3.22 -10.16
CA ASN A 146 -9.75 1.84 -9.68
C ASN A 146 -10.99 1.50 -8.87
N LEU A 147 -11.47 2.41 -8.02
CA LEU A 147 -12.72 2.20 -7.28
C LEU A 147 -13.93 2.16 -8.21
N GLU A 148 -14.00 3.04 -9.23
CA GLU A 148 -15.11 3.05 -10.20
C GLU A 148 -15.16 1.77 -11.04
N LEU A 149 -14.00 1.23 -11.43
CA LEU A 149 -13.90 -0.07 -12.12
C LEU A 149 -14.45 -1.24 -11.29
N ASN A 150 -14.63 -1.04 -9.97
CA ASN A 150 -15.09 -2.04 -9.01
C ASN A 150 -16.30 -1.57 -8.18
N LYS A 151 -17.09 -0.61 -8.67
CA LYS A 151 -18.17 0.02 -7.89
C LYS A 151 -19.16 -0.93 -7.23
N GLU A 152 -19.42 -2.09 -7.85
CA GLU A 152 -20.36 -3.11 -7.33
C GLU A 152 -19.81 -3.88 -6.12
N ILE A 153 -18.48 -3.86 -5.93
CA ILE A 153 -17.77 -4.56 -4.85
C ILE A 153 -17.22 -3.57 -3.82
N SER A 154 -16.88 -2.36 -4.25
CA SER A 154 -16.26 -1.34 -3.42
C SER A 154 -17.12 -1.00 -2.20
N LYS A 155 -16.51 -1.07 -1.03
CA LYS A 155 -17.10 -0.62 0.25
C LYS A 155 -16.59 0.76 0.67
N VAL A 156 -15.94 1.49 -0.24
CA VAL A 156 -15.42 2.83 0.02
C VAL A 156 -16.58 3.82 0.08
N ALA A 157 -16.87 4.30 1.29
CA ALA A 157 -17.88 5.30 1.53
C ALA A 157 -17.39 6.70 1.17
N GLN A 158 -16.10 6.98 1.41
CA GLN A 158 -15.46 8.24 1.07
C GLN A 158 -14.01 8.00 0.67
N LEU A 159 -13.60 8.58 -0.46
CA LEU A 159 -12.21 8.75 -0.85
C LEU A 159 -11.91 10.26 -0.84
N ASN A 160 -10.94 10.66 -0.03
CA ASN A 160 -10.63 12.06 0.24
C ASN A 160 -9.28 12.47 -0.37
N ASN A 161 -9.26 13.56 -1.16
CA ASN A 161 -8.03 14.08 -1.75
C ASN A 161 -7.32 15.05 -0.79
N PHE A 162 -6.93 14.54 0.37
CA PHE A 162 -6.08 15.22 1.34
C PHE A 162 -5.41 14.17 2.23
N GLY A 163 -4.23 14.50 2.74
CA GLY A 163 -3.50 13.70 3.71
C GLY A 163 -3.96 14.02 5.13
N LEU A 164 -3.55 13.19 6.09
CA LEU A 164 -3.77 13.41 7.51
C LEU A 164 -2.46 13.77 8.20
N GLY A 165 -2.51 14.68 9.17
CA GLY A 165 -1.35 15.12 9.95
C GLY A 165 -1.74 15.77 11.25
N LYS A 166 -0.80 16.48 11.91
CA LYS A 166 -1.08 17.13 13.20
C LYS A 166 -2.04 18.30 13.07
N ASN A 167 -1.87 19.14 12.06
CA ASN A 167 -2.62 20.37 11.88
C ASN A 167 -3.07 20.53 10.42
N ASN A 168 -4.14 21.30 10.22
CA ASN A 168 -4.56 21.71 8.89
C ASN A 168 -3.50 22.61 8.25
N ARG A 169 -3.03 22.25 7.06
CA ARG A 169 -2.05 23.04 6.30
C ARG A 169 -2.08 22.69 4.81
N ASP A 170 -1.59 23.60 3.99
CA ASP A 170 -1.13 23.28 2.64
C ASP A 170 0.35 22.85 2.73
N GLU A 171 0.74 21.88 1.91
CA GLU A 171 2.09 21.35 1.86
C GLU A 171 2.52 21.03 0.43
N VAL A 172 3.83 20.93 0.20
CA VAL A 172 4.39 20.55 -1.09
C VAL A 172 5.10 19.22 -0.95
N PHE A 173 4.66 18.23 -1.72
CA PHE A 173 5.30 16.92 -1.80
C PHE A 173 6.17 16.81 -3.05
N LEU A 174 7.20 15.97 -2.96
CA LEU A 174 8.00 15.54 -4.10
C LEU A 174 7.39 14.26 -4.66
N PHE A 175 6.93 14.33 -5.90
CA PHE A 175 6.16 13.28 -6.55
C PHE A 175 6.84 12.78 -7.81
N ASP A 176 6.89 11.46 -7.97
CA ASP A 176 7.18 10.81 -9.24
C ASP A 176 6.12 9.73 -9.49
N ARG A 177 5.48 9.83 -10.65
CA ARG A 177 4.41 8.93 -11.10
C ARG A 177 4.81 7.45 -11.12
N ASN A 178 6.11 7.15 -11.19
CA ASN A 178 6.65 5.78 -11.20
C ASN A 178 6.89 5.18 -9.81
N VAL A 179 6.90 6.00 -8.76
CA VAL A 179 7.14 5.62 -7.37
C VAL A 179 6.14 6.31 -6.42
N LYS A 180 4.85 6.24 -6.78
CA LYS A 180 3.74 6.89 -6.04
C LYS A 180 3.66 6.45 -4.57
N GLY A 181 3.99 5.18 -4.31
CA GLY A 181 4.05 4.56 -2.98
C GLY A 181 5.00 5.29 -2.05
N ASN A 182 6.09 5.85 -2.58
CA ASN A 182 7.14 6.52 -1.80
C ASN A 182 6.93 8.04 -1.58
N THR A 183 5.76 8.59 -1.94
CA THR A 183 5.48 10.02 -1.83
C THR A 183 4.81 10.38 -0.50
N GLY A 184 5.47 11.25 0.28
CA GLY A 184 4.97 11.78 1.54
C GLY A 184 5.84 12.92 2.07
N VAL A 185 5.75 13.16 3.38
CA VAL A 185 6.44 14.27 4.08
C VAL A 185 7.97 14.09 4.21
N ARG A 186 8.51 12.99 3.69
CA ARG A 186 9.94 12.62 3.77
C ARG A 186 10.87 13.51 2.97
N GLY A 187 10.35 14.27 2.00
CA GLY A 187 11.13 15.22 1.19
C GLY A 187 12.37 14.56 0.57
N ALA A 188 13.57 15.09 0.88
CA ALA A 188 14.84 14.58 0.34
C ALA A 188 15.20 13.13 0.75
N MET A 189 14.54 12.57 1.78
CA MET A 189 14.70 11.17 2.19
C MET A 189 13.83 10.21 1.37
N SER A 190 12.82 10.73 0.66
CA SER A 190 11.99 9.93 -0.25
C SER A 190 12.84 9.41 -1.41
N THR A 191 12.57 8.19 -1.86
CA THR A 191 13.17 7.65 -3.08
C THR A 191 12.81 8.48 -4.31
N SER A 192 11.67 9.18 -4.29
CA SER A 192 11.24 10.15 -5.31
C SER A 192 12.24 11.30 -5.49
N PHE A 193 12.98 11.69 -4.45
CA PHE A 193 14.02 12.73 -4.56
C PHE A 193 15.17 12.35 -5.48
N LYS A 194 15.46 11.04 -5.61
CA LYS A 194 16.55 10.55 -6.47
C LYS A 194 16.10 10.34 -7.93
N SER A 195 14.84 10.62 -8.24
CA SER A 195 14.30 10.46 -9.58
C SER A 195 14.56 11.68 -10.45
N GLU A 196 14.91 11.44 -11.72
CA GLU A 196 15.03 12.48 -12.75
C GLU A 196 13.66 13.08 -13.13
N ASN A 197 12.55 12.43 -12.78
CA ASN A 197 11.19 12.84 -13.13
C ASN A 197 10.40 13.44 -11.95
N VAL A 198 11.09 13.84 -10.88
CA VAL A 198 10.43 14.41 -9.70
C VAL A 198 9.78 15.74 -10.02
N VAL A 199 8.54 15.92 -9.57
CA VAL A 199 7.80 17.17 -9.65
C VAL A 199 7.31 17.57 -8.26
N GLU A 200 7.23 18.88 -8.02
CA GLU A 200 6.53 19.40 -6.84
C GLU A 200 5.02 19.33 -7.06
N THR A 201 4.29 18.82 -6.06
CA THR A 201 2.83 18.78 -6.09
C THR A 201 2.26 19.36 -4.80
N ASN A 202 1.28 20.26 -4.94
CA ASN A 202 0.59 20.85 -3.80
C ASN A 202 -0.42 19.86 -3.25
N VAL A 203 -0.40 19.66 -1.94
CA VAL A 203 -1.31 18.78 -1.23
C VAL A 203 -1.93 19.52 -0.05
N VAL A 204 -3.09 19.05 0.38
CA VAL A 204 -3.76 19.53 1.59
C VAL A 204 -3.58 18.48 2.67
N ILE A 205 -3.22 18.91 3.87
CA ILE A 205 -3.18 18.08 5.07
C ILE A 205 -4.27 18.54 6.03
N LYS A 206 -5.04 17.61 6.57
CA LYS A 206 -6.05 17.86 7.61
C LYS A 206 -5.67 17.22 8.94
N ASN A 207 -6.15 17.78 10.04
CA ASN A 207 -5.96 17.22 11.36
C ASN A 207 -6.53 15.79 11.45
N ALA A 208 -5.67 14.84 11.79
CA ALA A 208 -6.02 13.42 11.80
C ALA A 208 -7.08 13.09 12.85
N ALA A 209 -7.00 13.69 14.05
CA ALA A 209 -7.94 13.44 15.12
C ALA A 209 -9.37 13.83 14.74
N ASP A 210 -9.56 15.00 14.11
CA ASP A 210 -10.86 15.47 13.64
C ASP A 210 -11.47 14.49 12.61
N GLN A 211 -10.68 14.08 11.62
CA GLN A 211 -11.16 13.20 10.55
C GLN A 211 -11.49 11.80 11.08
N ILE A 212 -10.62 11.21 11.89
CA ILE A 212 -10.86 9.87 12.46
C ILE A 212 -12.02 9.89 13.45
N ASN A 213 -12.12 10.92 14.30
CA ASN A 213 -13.23 11.02 15.25
C ASN A 213 -14.58 11.20 14.54
N ALA A 214 -14.63 11.89 13.39
CA ALA A 214 -15.82 11.97 12.56
C ALA A 214 -16.22 10.59 11.99
N VAL A 215 -15.27 9.81 11.46
CA VAL A 215 -15.54 8.45 10.97
C VAL A 215 -16.09 7.55 12.09
N ILE A 216 -15.50 7.63 13.28
CA ILE A 216 -15.95 6.86 14.45
C ILE A 216 -17.37 7.26 14.85
N ALA A 217 -17.65 8.57 14.90
CA ALA A 217 -18.98 9.09 15.25
C ALA A 217 -20.08 8.66 14.26
N ASP A 218 -19.75 8.57 12.98
CA ASP A 218 -20.67 8.12 11.92
C ASP A 218 -20.91 6.60 11.92
N ASN A 219 -20.14 5.83 12.68
CA ASN A 219 -20.19 4.37 12.69
C ASN A 219 -20.12 3.79 14.12
N PRO A 220 -21.06 4.15 15.03
CA PRO A 220 -20.99 3.82 16.46
C PRO A 220 -21.07 2.31 16.76
N ASP A 221 -21.66 1.52 15.87
CA ASP A 221 -21.83 0.07 16.02
C ASP A 221 -20.67 -0.75 15.42
N CYS A 222 -19.63 -0.08 14.92
CA CYS A 222 -18.48 -0.72 14.29
C CYS A 222 -17.21 -0.55 15.13
N LYS A 223 -16.37 -1.58 15.09
CA LYS A 223 -14.99 -1.49 15.54
C LYS A 223 -14.16 -0.71 14.53
N THR A 224 -13.22 0.10 15.01
CA THR A 224 -12.41 0.97 14.15
C THR A 224 -11.07 0.34 13.86
N VAL A 225 -10.84 0.05 12.59
CA VAL A 225 -9.56 -0.45 12.05
C VAL A 225 -8.86 0.70 11.33
N VAL A 226 -7.61 0.97 11.68
CA VAL A 226 -6.78 1.95 10.98
C VAL A 226 -5.67 1.23 10.23
N LYS A 227 -5.62 1.40 8.91
CA LYS A 227 -4.42 1.14 8.10
C LYS A 227 -3.68 2.46 7.91
N MET A 228 -2.37 2.48 8.14
CA MET A 228 -1.55 3.67 8.00
C MET A 228 -0.23 3.34 7.32
N ASP A 229 -0.03 3.90 6.15
CA ASP A 229 1.23 3.83 5.42
C ASP A 229 1.22 5.10 4.57
N CYS A 230 1.87 6.14 5.08
CA CYS A 230 1.74 7.51 4.56
C CYS A 230 3.10 8.20 4.44
N GLU A 231 4.16 7.40 4.32
CA GLU A 231 5.49 7.86 3.95
C GLU A 231 5.98 9.01 4.84
N GLY A 232 6.04 8.76 6.16
CA GLY A 232 6.63 9.65 7.17
C GLY A 232 5.64 10.47 8.00
N GLY A 233 4.37 10.54 7.56
CA GLY A 233 3.31 11.27 8.27
C GLY A 233 2.86 10.58 9.56
N GLU A 234 3.28 9.34 9.81
CA GLU A 234 2.78 8.49 10.88
C GLU A 234 2.97 9.14 12.25
N TYR A 235 4.13 9.78 12.46
CA TYR A 235 4.49 10.39 13.74
C TYR A 235 3.62 11.61 14.08
N GLU A 236 3.36 12.48 13.12
CA GLU A 236 2.52 13.66 13.37
C GLU A 236 1.04 13.30 13.51
N ILE A 237 0.59 12.25 12.82
CA ILE A 237 -0.74 11.68 13.00
C ILE A 237 -0.85 11.11 14.41
N PHE A 238 0.12 10.31 14.86
CA PHE A 238 0.13 9.76 16.21
C PHE A 238 0.17 10.82 17.30
N GLU A 239 0.92 11.89 17.08
CA GLU A 239 0.94 13.05 17.98
C GLU A 239 -0.47 13.66 18.08
N SER A 240 -1.15 13.90 16.95
CA SER A 240 -2.54 14.38 16.90
C SER A 240 -3.51 13.46 17.65
N LEU A 241 -3.43 12.15 17.41
CA LEU A 241 -4.32 11.15 18.00
C LEU A 241 -4.09 10.97 19.50
N SER A 242 -2.83 11.10 19.95
CA SER A 242 -2.48 11.01 21.36
C SER A 242 -2.90 12.26 22.13
N GLU A 243 -2.65 13.47 21.61
CA GLU A 243 -3.02 14.74 22.27
C GLU A 243 -4.55 14.89 22.39
N SER A 244 -5.29 14.43 21.38
CA SER A 244 -6.77 14.49 21.37
C SER A 244 -7.46 13.34 22.12
N GLY A 245 -6.73 12.28 22.48
CA GLY A 245 -7.29 11.05 23.04
C GLY A 245 -8.06 10.16 22.05
N VAL A 246 -8.09 10.50 20.76
CA VAL A 246 -8.76 9.70 19.72
C VAL A 246 -8.11 8.33 19.55
N ILE A 247 -6.81 8.19 19.82
CA ILE A 247 -6.09 6.90 19.81
C ILE A 247 -6.75 5.85 20.72
N ALA A 248 -7.41 6.28 21.81
CA ALA A 248 -8.11 5.39 22.73
C ALA A 248 -9.38 4.77 22.11
N LYS A 249 -9.92 5.35 21.04
CA LYS A 249 -11.13 4.88 20.34
C LYS A 249 -10.83 3.94 19.16
N ILE A 250 -9.56 3.79 18.78
CA ILE A 250 -9.13 2.85 17.75
C ILE A 250 -9.04 1.44 18.37
N ASP A 251 -9.54 0.42 17.66
CA ASP A 251 -9.55 -0.97 18.12
C ASP A 251 -8.40 -1.79 17.52
N TYR A 252 -8.13 -1.59 16.23
CA TYR A 252 -7.09 -2.29 15.47
C TYR A 252 -6.27 -1.30 14.66
N LEU A 253 -4.96 -1.51 14.58
CA LEU A 253 -4.05 -0.69 13.80
C LEU A 253 -3.04 -1.56 13.06
N MET A 254 -2.85 -1.30 11.78
CA MET A 254 -1.82 -1.88 10.92
C MET A 254 -1.07 -0.71 10.32
N MET A 255 0.18 -0.50 10.72
CA MET A 255 0.94 0.67 10.31
C MET A 255 2.34 0.34 9.82
N GLU A 256 2.70 0.86 8.66
CA GLU A 256 4.07 0.94 8.21
C GLU A 256 4.66 2.29 8.66
N TRP A 257 5.80 2.27 9.33
CA TRP A 257 6.50 3.47 9.77
C TRP A 257 7.77 3.69 8.95
N HIS A 258 8.19 4.95 8.85
CA HIS A 258 9.30 5.38 8.01
C HIS A 258 10.31 6.27 8.76
N ASP A 259 11.59 6.00 8.57
CA ASP A 259 12.77 6.77 9.00
C ASP A 259 13.02 6.88 10.51
N LYS A 260 12.06 7.36 11.34
CA LYS A 260 12.33 7.70 12.76
C LYS A 260 12.27 6.50 13.71
N GLY A 261 11.96 5.30 13.20
CA GLY A 261 11.88 4.08 13.99
C GLY A 261 10.53 3.87 14.68
N ALA A 262 10.37 2.69 15.29
CA ALA A 262 9.13 2.24 15.91
C ALA A 262 8.92 2.75 17.35
N GLU A 263 9.98 3.10 18.06
CA GLU A 263 10.00 3.24 19.54
C GLU A 263 8.94 4.21 20.08
N VAL A 264 8.84 5.40 19.49
CA VAL A 264 7.86 6.43 19.91
C VAL A 264 6.42 5.97 19.63
N LEU A 265 6.19 5.33 18.49
CA LEU A 265 4.87 4.83 18.10
C LEU A 265 4.42 3.70 19.03
N GLU A 266 5.33 2.75 19.32
CA GLU A 266 5.10 1.66 20.26
C GLU A 266 4.84 2.16 21.69
N GLU A 267 5.50 3.23 22.12
CA GLU A 267 5.25 3.85 23.42
C GLU A 267 3.83 4.44 23.49
N VAL A 268 3.42 5.19 22.46
CA VAL A 268 2.05 5.75 22.38
C VAL A 268 1.00 4.63 22.40
N LEU A 269 1.21 3.56 21.61
CA LEU A 269 0.29 2.42 21.56
C LEU A 269 0.18 1.72 22.92
N ARG A 270 1.31 1.40 23.55
CA ARG A 270 1.33 0.71 24.87
C ARG A 270 0.67 1.56 25.95
N LYS A 271 0.94 2.87 26.00
CA LYS A 271 0.30 3.79 26.94
C LYS A 271 -1.22 3.83 26.78
N ASN A 272 -1.72 3.54 25.58
CA ASN A 272 -3.15 3.51 25.25
C ASN A 272 -3.74 2.08 25.24
N GLY A 273 -3.07 1.11 25.86
CA GLY A 273 -3.61 -0.22 26.12
C GLY A 273 -3.57 -1.18 24.93
N PHE A 274 -2.77 -0.90 23.90
CA PHE A 274 -2.60 -1.81 22.79
C PHE A 274 -1.54 -2.89 23.09
N ILE A 275 -1.80 -4.11 22.63
CA ILE A 275 -0.78 -5.13 22.41
C ILE A 275 -0.22 -4.92 21.00
N CYS A 276 1.11 -4.88 20.86
CA CYS A 276 1.79 -4.57 19.61
C CYS A 276 2.69 -5.72 19.15
N PHE A 277 2.62 -6.05 17.87
CA PHE A 277 3.60 -6.86 17.16
C PHE A 277 4.36 -5.93 16.22
N SER A 278 5.65 -5.76 16.46
CA SER A 278 6.51 -4.86 15.70
C SER A 278 7.56 -5.67 14.95
N GLN A 279 7.66 -5.42 13.65
CA GLN A 279 8.60 -6.07 12.75
C GLN A 279 9.37 -5.01 11.98
N ARG A 280 10.70 -5.07 12.05
CA ARG A 280 11.54 -4.27 11.15
C ARG A 280 11.58 -4.93 9.78
N LEU A 281 11.28 -4.18 8.72
CA LEU A 281 11.32 -4.66 7.33
C LEU A 281 12.66 -4.31 6.69
N GLU A 282 13.02 -3.03 6.73
CA GLU A 282 14.30 -2.51 6.24
C GLU A 282 15.03 -1.69 7.31
N PHE A 283 16.14 -1.05 6.94
CA PHE A 283 16.89 -0.21 7.87
C PHE A 283 16.06 0.98 8.38
N ASN A 284 15.26 1.57 7.50
CA ASN A 284 14.47 2.78 7.75
C ASN A 284 12.96 2.56 7.62
N SER A 285 12.46 1.31 7.60
CA SER A 285 11.02 1.06 7.65
C SER A 285 10.68 -0.21 8.44
N GLY A 286 9.43 -0.29 8.89
CA GLY A 286 8.92 -1.46 9.56
C GLY A 286 7.42 -1.42 9.76
N MET A 287 6.86 -2.56 10.15
CA MET A 287 5.44 -2.77 10.32
C MET A 287 5.08 -2.95 11.79
N ILE A 288 4.00 -2.29 12.23
CA ILE A 288 3.40 -2.46 13.56
C ILE A 288 1.95 -2.91 13.37
N TYR A 289 1.62 -4.04 13.99
CA TYR A 289 0.25 -4.52 14.16
C TYR A 289 -0.14 -4.34 15.61
N ALA A 290 -1.23 -3.63 15.88
CA ALA A 290 -1.66 -3.35 17.23
C ALA A 290 -3.15 -3.63 17.41
N VAL A 291 -3.50 -4.25 18.53
CA VAL A 291 -4.88 -4.56 18.91
C VAL A 291 -5.13 -4.18 20.36
N LYS A 292 -6.28 -3.55 20.62
CA LYS A 292 -6.76 -3.31 21.97
C LYS A 292 -7.61 -4.50 22.41
N LEU A 293 -7.20 -5.18 23.48
CA LEU A 293 -8.05 -6.19 24.12
C LEU A 293 -9.14 -5.47 24.93
N LYS A 294 -10.39 -5.93 24.78
CA LYS A 294 -11.51 -5.49 25.63
C LYS A 294 -11.26 -5.90 27.09
#